data_AF-A0A938LNS5-F1
#
_entry.id   AF-A0A938LNS5-F1
#
_cell.length_a   1.000
_cell.length_b   1.000
_cell.length_c   1.000
_cell.angle_alpha   90.00
_cell.angle_beta   90.00
_cell.angle_gamma   90.00
#
_symmetry.space_group_name_H-M   'P 1'
#
loop_
_entity.id
_entity.type
_entity.pdbx_description
1 polymer ?
#
loop_
_entity_poly.entity_id
_entity_poly.type
_entity_poly.pdbx_seq_one_letter_code
_entity_poly.pdbx_strand_id
1 'polypeptide(L)'
;MSKPDSQQDWLSEWHLHPRSLELLCSWDDRRGVLLASADDSGESVIPNVVALCAPDHIIEVHPSFSNTQWEEATLVLSKKQIQGDLLSGPFPTKICLIVHRLHESPEWMLHRLQGLFERAGRRFVCIAATDRLEQIPGKYRSFFDEWT
;
A
#
# COMPACT_ATOMS: atom_id res chain seq x y z
N MET A 1 3.71 -7.49 26.80
CA MET A 1 3.77 -8.65 25.88
C MET A 1 4.82 -8.32 24.84
N SER A 2 6.00 -8.92 24.96
CA SER A 2 7.05 -8.78 23.95
C SER A 2 6.60 -9.53 22.70
N LYS A 3 6.48 -8.85 21.55
CA LYS A 3 6.35 -9.56 20.27
C LYS A 3 7.62 -10.40 20.06
N PRO A 4 7.52 -11.60 19.49
CA PRO A 4 8.66 -12.51 19.43
C PRO A 4 9.69 -11.97 18.45
N ASP A 5 10.93 -11.76 18.92
CA ASP A 5 12.08 -11.32 18.12
C ASP A 5 12.31 -12.22 16.88
N SER A 6 11.86 -13.47 16.93
CA SER A 6 11.93 -14.43 15.81
C SER A 6 11.03 -14.12 14.60
N GLN A 7 10.06 -13.20 14.73
CA GLN A 7 9.23 -12.75 13.60
C GLN A 7 9.85 -11.60 12.81
N GLN A 8 11.05 -11.13 13.14
CA GLN A 8 11.69 -10.03 12.40
C GLN A 8 12.99 -10.45 11.71
N ASP A 9 13.65 -11.52 12.15
CA ASP A 9 14.90 -12.01 11.54
C ASP A 9 14.75 -12.33 10.04
N TRP A 10 13.60 -12.87 9.62
CA TRP A 10 13.34 -13.21 8.22
C TRP A 10 13.19 -11.97 7.31
N LEU A 11 12.89 -10.78 7.85
CA LEU A 11 12.87 -9.53 7.07
C LEU A 11 14.28 -9.15 6.59
N SER A 12 15.33 -9.58 7.29
CA SER A 12 16.71 -9.34 6.87
C SER A 12 17.11 -10.09 5.59
N GLU A 13 16.32 -11.11 5.21
CA GLU A 13 16.49 -11.85 3.96
C GLU A 13 15.94 -11.07 2.75
N TRP A 14 15.20 -9.98 2.99
CA TRP A 14 14.60 -9.17 1.94
C TRP A 14 15.53 -8.07 1.48
N HIS A 15 15.75 -7.99 0.16
CA HIS A 15 16.55 -6.95 -0.46
C HIS A 15 15.76 -5.64 -0.64
N LEU A 16 15.27 -5.09 0.48
CA LEU A 16 14.56 -3.80 0.52
C LEU A 16 15.45 -2.68 1.06
N HIS A 17 15.05 -1.45 0.76
CA HIS A 17 15.60 -0.27 1.38
C HIS A 17 15.42 -0.35 2.92
N PRO A 18 16.43 0.03 3.73
CA PRO A 18 16.35 -0.06 5.19
C PRO A 18 15.12 0.63 5.78
N ARG A 19 14.73 1.77 5.21
CA ARG A 19 13.50 2.46 5.63
C ARG A 19 12.28 1.57 5.45
N SER A 20 12.09 0.92 4.30
CA SER A 20 10.97 0.00 4.07
C SER A 20 10.89 -1.11 5.13
N LEU A 21 12.04 -1.69 5.50
CA LEU A 21 12.12 -2.72 6.55
C LEU A 21 11.69 -2.16 7.92
N GLU A 22 12.15 -0.97 8.28
CA GLU A 22 11.78 -0.30 9.54
C GLU A 22 10.25 -0.03 9.61
N LEU A 23 9.64 0.38 8.49
CA LEU A 23 8.19 0.61 8.44
C LEU A 23 7.41 -0.70 8.66
N LEU A 24 7.92 -1.83 8.16
CA LEU A 24 7.29 -3.14 8.32
C LEU A 24 7.37 -3.68 9.76
N CYS A 25 8.42 -3.33 10.51
CA CYS A 25 8.52 -3.66 11.93
C CYS A 25 7.44 -2.98 12.79
N SER A 26 6.82 -1.90 12.30
CA SER A 26 5.81 -1.08 13.00
C SER A 26 4.49 -0.98 12.22
N TRP A 27 4.09 -2.06 11.54
CA TRP A 27 3.01 -2.05 10.56
C TRP A 27 1.60 -1.76 11.09
N ASP A 28 1.27 -2.18 12.32
CA ASP A 28 -0.12 -2.20 12.84
C ASP A 28 -0.80 -0.81 12.88
N ASP A 29 -0.03 0.27 12.97
CA ASP A 29 -0.53 1.65 13.04
C ASP A 29 -0.48 2.39 11.69
N ARG A 30 -0.02 1.73 10.62
CA ARG A 30 0.25 2.38 9.33
C ARG A 30 -0.91 2.24 8.35
N ARG A 31 -1.12 3.31 7.58
CA ARG A 31 -2.04 3.33 6.43
C ARG A 31 -1.36 2.99 5.11
N GLY A 32 -0.04 2.91 5.11
CA GLY A 32 0.69 2.35 3.97
C GLY A 32 2.18 2.15 4.22
N VAL A 33 2.79 1.37 3.33
CA VAL A 33 4.25 1.15 3.23
C VAL A 33 4.66 1.29 1.77
N LEU A 34 5.82 1.91 1.57
CA LEU A 34 6.52 1.89 0.29
C LEU A 34 7.68 0.89 0.40
N LEU A 35 7.61 -0.18 -0.40
CA LEU A 35 8.60 -1.24 -0.55
C LEU A 35 9.55 -0.81 -1.67
N ALA A 36 10.60 -0.09 -1.29
CA ALA A 36 11.63 0.35 -2.22
C ALA A 36 12.75 -0.69 -2.26
N SER A 37 13.21 -1.03 -3.46
CA SER A 37 14.39 -1.87 -3.71
C SER A 37 15.18 -1.29 -4.88
N ALA A 38 16.40 -1.77 -5.14
CA ALA A 38 17.15 -1.40 -6.35
C ALA A 38 16.82 -2.31 -7.55
N ASP A 39 16.02 -3.34 -7.31
CA ASP A 39 15.56 -4.36 -8.25
C ASP A 39 14.06 -4.67 -8.00
N ASP A 40 13.53 -5.76 -8.58
CA ASP A 40 12.13 -6.18 -8.42
C ASP A 40 11.83 -6.86 -7.04
N SER A 41 12.77 -6.88 -6.09
CA SER A 41 12.57 -7.56 -4.80
C SER A 41 11.39 -6.99 -4.01
N GLY A 42 11.14 -5.68 -4.10
CA GLY A 42 9.97 -5.00 -3.53
C GLY A 42 8.64 -5.60 -3.97
N GLU A 43 8.54 -6.03 -5.23
CA GLU A 43 7.36 -6.68 -5.77
C GLU A 43 7.21 -8.11 -5.22
N SER A 44 8.33 -8.84 -5.14
CA SER A 44 8.34 -10.25 -4.72
C SER A 44 7.85 -10.47 -3.28
N VAL A 45 7.99 -9.47 -2.41
CA VAL A 45 7.63 -9.56 -0.99
C VAL A 45 6.19 -9.12 -0.70
N ILE A 46 5.49 -8.53 -1.67
CA ILE A 46 4.10 -8.06 -1.51
C ILE A 46 3.19 -9.14 -0.91
N PRO A 47 3.19 -10.42 -1.37
CA PRO A 47 2.31 -11.45 -0.82
C PRO A 47 2.52 -11.65 0.69
N ASN A 48 3.77 -11.55 1.16
CA ASN A 48 4.11 -11.71 2.56
C ASN A 48 3.62 -10.49 3.36
N VAL A 49 3.79 -9.28 2.83
CA VAL A 49 3.27 -8.06 3.48
C VAL A 49 1.73 -8.07 3.52
N VAL A 50 1.07 -8.51 2.45
CA VAL A 50 -0.38 -8.71 2.41
C VAL A 50 -0.83 -9.74 3.44
N ALA A 51 -0.09 -10.84 3.61
CA ALA A 51 -0.38 -11.84 4.64
C ALA A 51 -0.30 -11.24 6.06
N LEU A 52 0.66 -10.35 6.32
CA LEU A 52 0.74 -9.60 7.59
C LEU A 52 -0.48 -8.68 7.78
N CYS A 53 -1.01 -8.10 6.70
CA CYS A 53 -2.19 -7.26 6.76
C CYS A 53 -3.47 -8.04 7.05
N ALA A 54 -3.56 -9.26 6.54
CA ALA A 54 -4.78 -10.08 6.47
C ALA A 54 -6.02 -9.24 6.06
N PRO A 55 -6.02 -8.64 4.86
CA PRO A 55 -7.13 -7.80 4.41
C PRO A 55 -8.33 -8.66 3.97
N ASP A 56 -9.54 -8.14 4.16
CA ASP A 56 -10.77 -8.75 3.66
C ASP A 56 -10.87 -8.61 2.12
N HIS A 57 -10.33 -7.51 1.59
CA HIS A 57 -10.33 -7.21 0.16
C HIS A 57 -9.01 -6.64 -0.30
N ILE A 58 -8.61 -7.05 -1.50
CA ILE A 58 -7.39 -6.59 -2.17
C ILE A 58 -7.82 -5.95 -3.49
N ILE A 59 -7.29 -4.76 -3.76
CA ILE A 59 -7.29 -4.14 -5.09
C ILE A 59 -5.85 -4.08 -5.54
N GLU A 60 -5.55 -4.66 -6.70
CA GLU A 60 -4.20 -4.68 -7.26
C GLU A 60 -4.15 -3.76 -8.48
N VAL A 61 -3.17 -2.86 -8.48
CA VAL A 61 -3.07 -1.77 -9.45
C VAL A 61 -1.67 -1.76 -10.05
N HIS A 62 -1.62 -1.93 -11.37
CA HIS A 62 -0.39 -1.83 -12.16
C HIS A 62 -0.35 -0.48 -12.90
N PRO A 63 0.82 -0.06 -13.44
CA PRO A 63 0.92 1.19 -14.20
C PRO A 63 -0.06 1.31 -15.38
N SER A 64 -0.42 0.19 -16.00
CA SER A 64 -1.39 0.12 -17.10
C SER A 64 -2.85 0.12 -16.66
N PHE A 65 -3.13 0.14 -15.36
CA PHE A 65 -4.48 0.08 -14.81
C PHE A 65 -5.23 1.37 -15.16
N SER A 66 -6.37 1.25 -15.84
CA SER A 66 -7.13 2.38 -16.37
C SER A 66 -8.06 3.02 -15.34
N ASN A 67 -8.50 4.26 -15.60
CA ASN A 67 -9.49 4.93 -14.76
C ASN A 67 -10.84 4.16 -14.74
N THR A 68 -11.23 3.50 -15.83
CA THR A 68 -12.43 2.64 -15.86
C THR A 68 -12.28 1.44 -14.94
N GLN A 69 -11.13 0.76 -14.96
CA GLN A 69 -10.85 -0.36 -14.04
C GLN A 69 -10.86 0.10 -12.57
N TRP A 70 -10.37 1.32 -12.31
CA TRP A 70 -10.45 1.94 -10.98
C TRP A 70 -11.89 2.17 -10.54
N GLU A 71 -12.69 2.78 -11.39
CA GLU A 71 -14.12 2.99 -11.11
C GLU A 71 -14.84 1.66 -10.88
N GLU A 72 -14.57 0.64 -11.68
CA GLU A 72 -15.15 -0.70 -11.49
C GLU A 72 -14.71 -1.34 -10.18
N ALA A 73 -13.42 -1.35 -9.85
CA ALA A 73 -12.90 -1.93 -8.62
C ALA A 73 -13.49 -1.24 -7.37
N THR A 74 -13.56 0.08 -7.39
CA THR A 74 -14.12 0.88 -6.30
C THR A 74 -15.65 0.79 -6.22
N LEU A 75 -16.35 0.66 -7.36
CA LEU A 75 -17.80 0.45 -7.42
C LEU A 75 -18.22 -0.96 -6.96
N VAL A 76 -17.39 -1.99 -7.19
CA VAL A 76 -17.65 -3.34 -6.65
C VAL A 76 -17.60 -3.32 -5.12
N LEU A 77 -16.68 -2.55 -4.54
CA LEU A 77 -16.60 -2.35 -3.10
C LEU A 77 -17.83 -1.62 -2.56
N SER A 78 -18.39 -0.66 -3.31
CA SER A 78 -19.63 -0.03 -2.87
C SER A 78 -20.84 -1.00 -2.99
N LYS A 79 -21.03 -1.62 -4.16
CA LYS A 79 -22.20 -2.48 -4.44
C LYS A 79 -22.36 -3.71 -3.54
N LYS A 80 -21.29 -4.26 -2.95
CA LYS A 80 -21.36 -5.44 -2.05
C LYS A 80 -21.95 -5.15 -0.66
N GLN A 81 -22.59 -3.99 -0.44
CA GLN A 81 -22.89 -3.44 0.90
C GLN A 81 -21.65 -3.25 1.78
N ILE A 82 -20.48 -3.21 1.15
CA ILE A 82 -19.23 -2.88 1.82
C ILE A 82 -19.04 -1.35 1.82
N GLN A 83 -19.79 -0.59 1.00
CA GLN A 83 -20.06 0.85 1.21
C GLN A 83 -21.03 1.55 0.24
N GLY A 84 -21.41 2.80 0.54
CA GLY A 84 -21.94 3.75 -0.46
C GLY A 84 -20.86 4.58 -1.14
N ASP A 85 -19.68 4.78 -0.51
CA ASP A 85 -18.65 5.72 -0.98
C ASP A 85 -17.30 5.44 -0.30
N LEU A 86 -16.23 5.07 -1.03
CA LEU A 86 -14.93 4.54 -0.51
C LEU A 86 -14.28 5.35 0.65
N LEU A 87 -14.76 6.57 0.85
CA LEU A 87 -14.12 7.68 1.52
C LEU A 87 -14.84 8.14 2.80
N SER A 88 -15.90 7.47 3.28
CA SER A 88 -16.60 7.90 4.50
C SER A 88 -17.13 6.76 5.41
N GLY A 89 -16.81 6.87 6.71
CA GLY A 89 -17.40 6.06 7.79
C GLY A 89 -16.52 4.94 8.37
N PRO A 90 -16.87 4.40 9.56
CA PRO A 90 -16.17 3.27 10.16
C PRO A 90 -16.52 1.98 9.41
N PHE A 91 -15.56 1.46 8.65
CA PHE A 91 -15.69 0.19 7.95
C PHE A 91 -15.53 -1.00 8.91
N PRO A 92 -16.31 -2.09 8.73
CA PRO A 92 -16.02 -3.37 9.32
C PRO A 92 -14.94 -4.16 8.57
N THR A 93 -14.63 -3.84 7.31
CA THR A 93 -13.69 -4.59 6.46
C THR A 93 -12.37 -3.86 6.27
N LYS A 94 -11.25 -4.59 6.30
CA LYS A 94 -9.92 -4.11 5.97
C LYS A 94 -9.68 -4.22 4.46
N ILE A 95 -9.44 -3.10 3.80
CA ILE A 95 -9.15 -3.03 2.37
C ILE A 95 -7.65 -2.77 2.19
N CYS A 96 -7.01 -3.61 1.39
CA CYS A 96 -5.62 -3.43 0.96
C CYS A 96 -5.59 -2.99 -0.50
N LEU A 97 -4.90 -1.89 -0.77
CA LEU A 97 -4.57 -1.44 -2.11
C LEU A 97 -3.10 -1.76 -2.37
N ILE A 98 -2.83 -2.53 -3.41
CA ILE A 98 -1.48 -2.87 -3.86
C ILE A 98 -1.18 -2.03 -5.10
N VAL A 99 -0.08 -1.28 -5.09
CA VAL A 99 0.36 -0.45 -6.20
C VAL A 99 1.74 -0.92 -6.66
N HIS A 100 1.77 -1.57 -7.82
CA HIS A 100 3.00 -2.03 -8.46
C HIS A 100 3.68 -0.86 -9.16
N ARG A 101 5.02 -0.84 -9.11
CA ARG A 101 5.86 0.15 -9.81
C ARG A 101 5.32 1.57 -9.68
N LEU A 102 5.23 2.06 -8.44
CA LEU A 102 4.62 3.37 -8.12
C LEU A 102 5.23 4.52 -8.94
N HIS A 103 6.53 4.45 -9.29
CA HIS A 103 7.21 5.45 -10.12
C HIS A 103 6.72 5.49 -11.58
N GLU A 104 6.08 4.44 -12.09
CA GLU A 104 5.46 4.39 -13.43
C GLU A 104 3.97 4.74 -13.39
N SER A 105 3.40 4.96 -12.20
CA SER A 105 1.97 5.22 -12.06
C SER A 105 1.57 6.56 -12.71
N PRO A 106 0.48 6.59 -13.49
CA PRO A 106 0.02 7.81 -14.12
C PRO A 106 -0.44 8.84 -13.08
N GLU A 107 -0.33 10.13 -13.42
CA GLU A 107 -0.57 11.22 -12.46
C GLU A 107 -1.97 11.16 -11.81
N TRP A 108 -3.01 10.82 -12.58
CA TRP A 108 -4.37 10.70 -12.06
C TRP A 108 -4.46 9.64 -10.95
N MET A 109 -3.70 8.55 -11.04
CA MET A 109 -3.68 7.48 -10.04
C MET A 109 -3.01 7.97 -8.76
N LEU A 110 -1.90 8.71 -8.88
CA LEU A 110 -1.23 9.34 -7.75
C LEU A 110 -2.16 10.35 -7.03
N HIS A 111 -2.95 11.12 -7.78
CA HIS A 111 -3.99 12.01 -7.20
C HIS A 111 -5.12 11.24 -6.51
N ARG A 112 -5.55 10.08 -7.06
CA ARG A 112 -6.55 9.23 -6.40
C ARG A 112 -6.01 8.62 -5.10
N LEU A 113 -4.75 8.16 -5.11
CA LEU A 113 -4.06 7.65 -3.92
C LEU A 113 -3.99 8.72 -2.83
N GLN A 114 -3.63 9.95 -3.19
CA GLN A 114 -3.64 11.08 -2.24
C GLN A 114 -5.01 11.24 -1.56
N GLY A 115 -6.08 11.27 -2.36
CA GLY A 115 -7.43 11.38 -1.82
C GLY A 115 -7.83 10.23 -0.89
N LEU A 116 -7.31 9.02 -1.14
CA LEU A 116 -7.49 7.88 -0.24
C LEU A 116 -6.74 8.06 1.08
N PHE A 117 -5.47 8.44 1.06
CA PHE A 117 -4.72 8.67 2.30
C PHE A 117 -5.34 9.76 3.18
N GLU A 118 -5.87 10.83 2.56
CA GLU A 118 -6.50 11.96 3.26
C GLU A 118 -7.86 11.61 3.87
N ARG A 119 -8.65 10.75 3.21
CA ARG A 119 -10.07 10.53 3.56
C ARG A 119 -10.39 9.15 4.11
N ALA A 120 -9.56 8.15 3.83
CA ALA A 120 -9.86 6.78 4.21
C ALA A 120 -9.80 6.58 5.74
N GLY A 121 -10.69 5.73 6.24
CA GLY A 121 -10.71 5.33 7.64
C GLY A 121 -9.53 4.42 8.01
N ARG A 122 -9.43 4.10 9.30
CA ARG A 122 -8.33 3.27 9.87
C ARG A 122 -8.21 1.84 9.30
N ARG A 123 -9.16 1.38 8.47
CA ARG A 123 -9.15 0.03 7.88
C ARG A 123 -8.70 0.00 6.41
N PHE A 124 -8.19 1.11 5.89
CA PHE A 124 -7.52 1.16 4.59
C PHE A 124 -6.01 1.04 4.77
N VAL A 125 -5.38 0.22 3.94
CA VAL A 125 -3.93 0.05 3.91
C VAL A 125 -3.42 0.02 2.47
N CYS A 126 -2.39 0.79 2.16
CA CYS A 126 -1.75 0.83 0.85
C CYS A 126 -0.35 0.22 0.88
N ILE A 127 -0.09 -0.80 0.09
CA ILE A 127 1.24 -1.38 -0.13
C ILE A 127 1.68 -0.93 -1.52
N ALA A 128 2.72 -0.12 -1.61
CA ALA A 128 3.30 0.28 -2.89
C ALA A 128 4.71 -0.29 -3.04
N ALA A 129 5.10 -0.67 -4.25
CA ALA A 129 6.45 -1.11 -4.57
C ALA A 129 7.12 -0.22 -5.62
N THR A 130 8.44 -0.11 -5.56
CA THR A 130 9.24 0.62 -6.54
C THR A 130 10.69 0.14 -6.57
N ASP A 131 11.28 0.07 -7.76
CA ASP A 131 12.71 -0.11 -8.00
C ASP A 131 13.43 1.24 -8.27
N ARG A 132 12.68 2.35 -8.35
CA ARG A 132 13.19 3.71 -8.70
C ARG A 132 12.63 4.78 -7.77
N LEU A 133 13.05 4.74 -6.52
CA LEU A 133 12.55 5.62 -5.45
C LEU A 133 12.72 7.12 -5.77
N GLU A 134 13.81 7.48 -6.46
CA GLU A 134 14.15 8.85 -6.85
C GLU A 134 13.22 9.44 -7.91
N GLN A 135 12.51 8.59 -8.67
CA GLN A 135 11.56 9.02 -9.69
C GLN A 135 10.18 9.35 -9.11
N ILE A 136 9.91 8.98 -7.86
CA ILE A 136 8.64 9.29 -7.19
C ILE A 136 8.74 10.68 -6.58
N PRO A 137 7.85 11.62 -6.96
CA PRO A 137 7.82 12.95 -6.35
C PRO A 137 7.68 12.89 -4.82
N GLY A 138 8.45 13.72 -4.11
CA GLY A 138 8.49 13.72 -2.64
C GLY A 138 7.12 13.81 -1.96
N LYS A 139 6.20 14.62 -2.52
CA LYS A 139 4.82 14.77 -2.04
C LYS A 139 4.00 13.46 -2.05
N TYR A 140 4.37 12.51 -2.89
CA TYR A 140 3.70 11.21 -2.97
C TYR A 140 4.39 10.16 -2.10
N ARG A 141 5.73 10.25 -1.95
CA ARG A 141 6.47 9.42 -0.99
C ARG A 141 6.03 9.68 0.44
N SER A 142 5.75 10.94 0.78
CA SER A 142 5.29 11.37 2.12
C SER A 142 3.98 10.72 2.59
N PHE A 143 3.20 10.11 1.69
CA PHE A 143 2.00 9.36 2.10
C PHE A 143 2.33 8.06 2.84
N PHE A 144 3.47 7.46 2.50
CA PHE A 144 3.88 6.18 3.06
C PHE A 144 4.75 6.39 4.29
N ASP A 145 5.62 7.41 4.25
CA ASP A 145 6.44 7.86 5.38
C ASP A 145 7.26 9.11 5.02
N GLU A 146 7.98 9.75 5.95
CA GLU A 146 8.96 10.78 5.61
C GLU A 146 10.25 10.13 5.06
N TRP A 147 10.56 10.40 3.78
CA TRP A 147 11.79 9.97 3.12
C TRP A 147 12.75 11.15 3.03
N THR A 148 13.75 11.18 3.92
CA THR A 148 14.85 12.18 3.93
C THR A 148 16.03 11.73 3.07
#